data_AF-E9GF95-F1
#
_entry.id   AF-E9GF95-F1
#
_cell.length_a   1.000
_cell.length_b   1.000
_cell.length_c   1.000
_cell.angle_alpha   90.00
_cell.angle_beta   90.00
_cell.angle_gamma   90.00
#
_symmetry.space_group_name_H-M   'P 1'
#
loop_
_entity.id
_entity.type
_entity.pdbx_description
1 polymer ?
#
loop_
_entity_poly.entity_id
_entity_poly.type
_entity_poly.pdbx_seq_one_letter_code
_entity_poly.pdbx_strand_id
1 'polypeptide(L)'
;MSENENENFDDIPVEDISKAIIHLEKGEDVFIAAHTSAGKTVVAEYAIALSKKHMTRAIYTSPIKALSNQKFRDFKTTFTEVGLMTGDFQINAKAI
;
A
#
# COMPACT_ATOMS: atom_id res chain seq x y z
N MET A 1 -0.26 -19.73 34.69
CA MET A 1 -1.41 -20.11 33.85
C MET A 1 -2.38 -18.95 33.88
N SER A 2 -2.42 -18.16 32.81
CA SER A 2 -3.60 -17.41 32.40
C SER A 2 -3.38 -17.11 30.92
N GLU A 3 -4.29 -17.66 30.14
CA GLU A 3 -4.29 -17.79 28.69
C GLU A 3 -4.64 -16.46 28.02
N ASN A 4 -4.05 -16.26 26.83
CA ASN A 4 -4.60 -15.62 25.63
C ASN A 4 -5.67 -14.53 25.84
N GLU A 5 -5.23 -13.27 25.74
CA GLU A 5 -6.09 -12.21 25.23
C GLU A 5 -6.05 -12.28 23.70
N ASN A 6 -7.15 -12.77 23.12
CA ASN A 6 -7.39 -12.75 21.70
C ASN A 6 -7.15 -11.35 21.16
N GLU A 7 -6.21 -11.18 20.23
CA GLU A 7 -6.15 -9.99 19.39
C GLU A 7 -7.48 -9.91 18.62
N ASN A 8 -8.39 -9.12 19.16
CA ASN A 8 -9.73 -8.96 18.64
C ASN A 8 -9.61 -8.09 17.38
N PHE A 9 -9.58 -8.71 16.19
CA PHE A 9 -9.52 -8.00 14.91
C PHE A 9 -10.74 -7.07 14.67
N ASP A 10 -11.76 -7.15 15.53
CA ASP A 10 -12.93 -6.28 15.54
C ASP A 10 -12.71 -4.92 16.25
N ASP A 11 -11.60 -4.75 16.99
CA ASP A 11 -11.24 -3.48 17.65
C ASP A 11 -10.33 -2.59 16.79
N ILE A 12 -10.20 -2.86 15.50
CA ILE A 12 -9.45 -2.00 14.59
C ILE A 12 -10.31 -0.76 14.33
N PRO A 13 -9.96 0.41 14.89
CA PRO A 13 -10.77 1.58 14.69
C PRO A 13 -10.76 1.87 13.19
N VAL A 14 -11.96 1.92 12.58
CA VAL A 14 -12.21 2.34 11.19
C VAL A 14 -11.96 3.85 11.11
N GLU A 15 -10.76 4.27 11.48
CA GLU A 15 -10.33 5.64 11.68
C GLU A 15 -9.64 6.13 10.42
N ASP A 16 -10.43 6.92 9.68
CA ASP A 16 -10.14 7.92 8.65
C ASP A 16 -8.80 7.76 7.91
N ILE A 17 -8.86 7.52 6.59
CA ILE A 17 -7.73 7.54 5.64
C ILE A 17 -6.77 8.72 5.91
N SER A 18 -7.30 9.87 6.32
CA SER A 18 -6.54 11.05 6.69
C SER A 18 -5.57 10.79 7.86
N LYS A 19 -6.00 10.06 8.88
CA LYS A 19 -5.14 9.67 10.02
C LYS A 19 -4.04 8.72 9.55
N ALA A 20 -4.34 7.76 8.68
CA ALA A 20 -3.31 6.87 8.13
C ALA A 20 -2.21 7.63 7.39
N ILE A 21 -2.58 8.65 6.61
CA ILE A 21 -1.62 9.54 5.93
C ILE A 21 -0.71 10.27 6.93
N ILE A 22 -1.27 10.78 8.04
CA ILE A 22 -0.49 11.48 9.08
C ILE A 22 0.52 10.53 9.75
N HIS A 23 0.14 9.30 10.05
CA HIS A 23 1.04 8.31 10.66
C HIS A 23 2.13 7.87 9.66
N LEU A 24 1.79 7.69 8.38
CA LEU A 24 2.78 7.44 7.33
C LEU A 24 3.81 8.56 7.21
N GLU A 25 3.41 9.84 7.27
CA GLU A 25 4.36 10.98 7.21
C GLU A 25 5.34 10.98 8.40
N LYS A 26 4.94 10.41 9.55
CA LYS A 26 5.82 10.21 10.72
C LYS A 26 6.74 9.00 10.60
N GLY A 27 6.60 8.19 9.55
CA GLY A 27 7.33 6.94 9.38
C GLY A 27 6.80 5.80 10.24
N GLU A 28 5.53 5.86 10.68
CA GLU A 28 4.87 4.82 11.45
C GLU A 28 4.15 3.83 10.53
N ASP A 29 4.04 2.57 10.96
CA ASP A 29 3.29 1.54 10.24
C ASP A 29 1.78 1.74 10.44
N VAL A 30 1.00 1.46 9.38
CA VAL A 30 -0.47 1.62 9.40
C VAL A 30 -1.18 0.36 8.93
N PHE A 31 -2.27 0.00 9.61
CA PHE A 31 -3.20 -1.05 9.19
C PHE A 31 -4.58 -0.44 8.93
N ILE A 32 -5.16 -0.70 7.75
CA ILE A 32 -6.42 -0.06 7.32
C ILE A 32 -7.49 -1.12 7.09
N ALA A 33 -8.44 -1.20 8.02
CA ALA A 33 -9.68 -1.94 7.86
C ALA A 33 -10.77 -1.01 7.32
N ALA A 34 -11.00 -1.02 6.01
CA ALA A 34 -12.06 -0.21 5.39
C ALA A 34 -12.68 -0.91 4.18
N HIS A 35 -13.89 -0.52 3.77
CA HIS A 35 -14.54 -1.06 2.57
C HIS A 35 -13.84 -0.59 1.28
N THR A 36 -14.06 -1.28 0.16
CA THR A 36 -13.36 -1.01 -1.12
C THR A 36 -13.59 0.41 -1.63
N SER A 37 -14.79 0.95 -1.45
CA SER A 37 -15.16 2.32 -1.82
C SER A 37 -14.62 3.40 -0.89
N ALA A 38 -13.99 3.05 0.23
CA ALA A 38 -13.57 4.02 1.22
C ALA A 38 -12.40 4.90 0.76
N GLY A 39 -11.61 4.45 -0.24
CA GLY A 39 -10.47 5.21 -0.75
C GLY A 39 -9.10 4.70 -0.29
N LYS A 40 -8.98 3.43 0.13
CA LYS A 40 -7.69 2.81 0.54
C LYS A 40 -6.55 3.03 -0.47
N THR A 41 -6.88 3.12 -1.76
CA THR A 41 -5.91 3.42 -2.83
C THR A 41 -5.15 4.73 -2.58
N VAL A 42 -5.80 5.76 -2.01
CA VAL A 42 -5.17 7.06 -1.73
C VAL A 42 -4.00 6.90 -0.77
N VAL A 43 -4.12 6.02 0.22
CA VAL A 43 -3.02 5.76 1.17
C VAL A 43 -1.86 5.07 0.48
N ALA A 44 -2.13 4.11 -0.41
CA ALA A 44 -1.08 3.47 -1.19
C ALA A 44 -0.35 4.45 -2.13
N GLU A 45 -1.09 5.33 -2.80
CA GLU A 45 -0.53 6.39 -3.64
C GLU A 45 0.32 7.37 -2.82
N TYR A 46 -0.14 7.73 -1.62
CA TYR A 46 0.62 8.56 -0.70
C TYR A 46 1.93 7.89 -0.27
N ALA A 47 1.88 6.62 0.11
CA ALA A 47 3.07 5.85 0.49
C ALA A 47 4.10 5.78 -0.65
N ILE A 48 3.65 5.60 -1.90
CA ILE A 48 4.52 5.63 -3.08
C ILE A 48 5.15 7.02 -3.25
N ALA A 49 4.35 8.09 -3.19
CA ALA A 49 4.86 9.46 -3.29
C ALA A 49 5.86 9.80 -2.19
N LEU A 50 5.60 9.36 -0.97
CA LEU A 50 6.46 9.54 0.20
C LEU A 50 7.79 8.79 0.03
N SER A 51 7.75 7.55 -0.48
CA SER A 51 8.96 6.79 -0.76
C SER A 51 9.88 7.51 -1.75
N LYS A 52 9.30 8.07 -2.82
CA LYS A 52 10.01 8.88 -3.81
C LYS A 52 10.62 10.15 -3.19
N LYS A 53 9.89 10.84 -2.32
CA LYS A 53 10.39 12.02 -1.56
C LYS A 53 11.60 11.67 -0.71
N HIS A 54 11.61 10.48 -0.09
CA HIS A 54 12.70 10.00 0.75
C HIS A 54 13.80 9.23 -0.01
N MET A 55 13.75 9.16 -1.34
CA MET A 55 14.67 8.36 -2.17
C MET A 55 14.74 6.88 -1.73
N THR A 56 13.60 6.34 -1.30
CA THR A 56 13.39 4.94 -0.95
C THR A 56 12.44 4.31 -1.97
N ARG A 57 12.28 2.98 -1.91
CA ARG A 57 11.41 2.22 -2.83
C ARG A 57 10.13 1.80 -2.13
N ALA A 58 9.00 1.90 -2.82
CA ALA A 58 7.73 1.30 -2.39
C ALA A 58 7.42 0.02 -3.17
N ILE A 59 6.90 -0.99 -2.47
CA ILE A 59 6.42 -2.24 -3.09
C ILE A 59 4.92 -2.33 -2.89
N TYR A 60 4.17 -2.35 -3.99
CA TYR A 60 2.73 -2.61 -3.98
C TYR A 60 2.48 -4.08 -4.32
N THR A 61 1.88 -4.82 -3.40
CA THR A 61 1.53 -6.24 -3.61
C THR A 61 0.03 -6.41 -3.82
N SER A 62 -0.36 -7.33 -4.71
CA SER A 62 -1.77 -7.73 -4.87
C SER A 62 -1.88 -9.25 -4.98
N PRO A 63 -3.00 -9.85 -4.55
CA PRO A 63 -3.14 -11.30 -4.49
C PRO A 63 -3.31 -11.97 -5.86
N ILE A 64 -3.62 -11.20 -6.91
CA ILE A 64 -3.95 -11.72 -8.24
C ILE A 64 -3.19 -10.95 -9.31
N LYS A 65 -2.58 -11.66 -10.26
CA LYS A 65 -1.82 -11.09 -11.38
C LYS A 65 -2.61 -10.03 -12.17
N ALA A 66 -3.89 -10.28 -12.44
CA ALA A 66 -4.74 -9.34 -13.16
C ALA A 66 -4.84 -7.98 -12.44
N LEU A 67 -4.93 -7.98 -11.11
CA LEU A 67 -4.95 -6.76 -10.30
C LEU A 67 -3.59 -6.07 -10.28
N SER A 68 -2.49 -6.84 -10.26
CA SER A 68 -1.13 -6.29 -10.41
C SER A 68 -0.99 -5.55 -11.74
N ASN A 69 -1.48 -6.14 -12.84
CA ASN A 69 -1.44 -5.54 -14.17
C ASN A 69 -2.32 -4.29 -14.28
N GLN A 70 -3.49 -4.31 -13.64
CA GLN A 70 -4.36 -3.13 -13.58
C GLN A 70 -3.67 -1.99 -12.82
N LYS A 71 -3.18 -2.27 -11.60
CA LYS A 71 -2.51 -1.27 -10.76
C LYS A 71 -1.20 -0.77 -11.37
N PHE A 72 -0.45 -1.61 -12.06
CA PHE A 72 0.73 -1.17 -12.82
C PHE A 72 0.36 -0.10 -13.86
N ARG A 73 -0.74 -0.28 -14.59
CA ARG A 73 -1.23 0.72 -15.56
C ARG A 73 -1.70 2.00 -14.86
N ASP A 74 -2.46 1.87 -13.79
CA ASP A 74 -2.94 3.02 -13.00
C ASP A 74 -1.76 3.83 -12.41
N PHE A 75 -0.75 3.15 -11.87
CA PHE A 75 0.43 3.83 -11.33
C PHE A 75 1.30 4.41 -12.43
N LYS A 76 1.39 3.79 -13.61
CA LYS A 76 2.14 4.33 -14.74
C LYS A 76 1.58 5.65 -15.28
N THR A 77 0.29 5.95 -15.08
CA THR A 77 -0.27 7.26 -15.45
C THR A 77 0.09 8.35 -14.44
N THR A 78 0.37 7.97 -13.20
CA THR A 78 0.60 8.90 -12.07
C THR A 78 2.09 9.08 -11.75
N PHE A 79 2.88 8.03 -11.88
CA PHE A 79 4.30 7.96 -11.51
C PHE A 79 5.16 7.53 -12.71
N THR A 80 6.36 8.10 -12.80
CA THR A 80 7.29 7.86 -13.92
C THR A 80 8.03 6.52 -13.79
N GLU A 81 8.54 6.25 -12.57
CA GLU A 81 9.36 5.08 -12.24
C GLU A 81 8.49 3.98 -11.60
N VAL A 82 7.86 3.18 -12.45
CA VAL A 82 7.04 2.05 -12.02
C VAL A 82 7.51 0.78 -12.71
N GLY A 83 7.71 -0.27 -11.92
CA GLY A 83 8.03 -1.62 -12.36
C GLY A 83 6.89 -2.60 -12.08
N LEU A 84 6.96 -3.76 -12.71
CA LEU A 84 6.05 -4.89 -12.46
C LEU A 84 6.88 -6.16 -12.40
N MET A 85 6.78 -6.89 -11.30
CA MET A 85 7.41 -8.20 -11.15
C MET A 85 6.32 -9.25 -10.97
N THR A 86 6.25 -10.21 -11.89
CA THR A 86 5.36 -11.37 -11.82
C THR A 86 6.17 -12.64 -12.08
N GLY A 87 5.58 -13.82 -11.80
CA GLY A 87 6.26 -15.10 -12.05
C GLY A 87 6.61 -15.33 -13.53
N ASP A 88 5.90 -14.70 -14.45
CA ASP A 88 6.10 -14.92 -15.90
C ASP A 88 7.09 -13.94 -16.52
N PHE A 89 7.07 -12.67 -16.09
CA PHE A 89 7.92 -11.62 -16.65
C PHE A 89 8.12 -10.47 -15.66
N GLN A 90 9.21 -9.72 -15.87
CA GLN A 90 9.55 -8.51 -15.14
C GLN A 90 9.62 -7.32 -16.11
N ILE A 91 9.02 -6.19 -15.74
CA ILE A 91 9.07 -4.93 -16.46
C ILE A 91 9.72 -3.90 -15.53
N ASN A 92 10.74 -3.20 -16.03
CA ASN A 92 11.46 -2.15 -15.29
C ASN A 92 11.82 -2.56 -13.85
N ALA A 93 12.53 -3.68 -13.69
CA ALA A 93 12.87 -4.24 -12.37
C ALA A 93 13.76 -3.32 -11.50
N LYS A 94 14.29 -2.24 -12.07
CA LYS A 94 15.12 -1.24 -11.40
C LYS A 94 14.36 0.05 -11.07
N ALA A 95 13.03 0.07 -11.24
CA ALA A 95 12.21 1.20 -10.83
C ALA A 95 12.50 1.56 -9.36
N ILE A 96 12.67 2.87 -9.11
CA ILE A 96 12.99 3.44 -7.81
C ILE A 96 11.78 4.16 -7.25
#